data_AF-A0A7V4AXM8-F1
#
_entry.id   AF-A0A7V4AXM8-F1
#
_cell.length_a   1.000
_cell.length_b   1.000
_cell.length_c   1.000
_cell.angle_alpha   90.00
_cell.angle_beta   90.00
_cell.angle_gamma   90.00
#
_symmetry.space_group_name_H-M   'P 1'
#
loop_
_entity.id
_entity.type
_entity.pdbx_description
1 polymer ?
#
loop_
_entity_poly.entity_id
_entity_poly.type
_entity_poly.pdbx_seq_one_letter_code
_entity_poly.pdbx_strand_id
1 'polypeptide(L)'
;REKVPAYASLVRYGNRDELKAAILHARRAGSKMIKLHQLDGESLKIFRSVAGEEIGLTVDVNCAWTAKEALAKAREFAPYRLDWLEEPIFPPEDFRSLHRLGALSGIPLASGENACTVFQFQAMLEAEAVTYIQPSVIKVGGITEWRKVATLAELYNAVITPHSPYFGPGLVATIHLATSRVSGCTACAACQKVADTPGCPLPDDMQTIYGSVLLAEAVILATPVYCWGMASQLKAPVDRFFAFCKFNHLKDGRFISLVERKRVALVVTAGGGPYDGAELCVAGFRALTNYMRMDNRGEFVAAPVTNAEAIRADAPLLARAEAFARDLVS
;
A
#
# COMPACT_ATOMS: atom_id res chain seq x y z
N ARG A 1 -4.33 -6.08 -6.76
CA ARG A 1 -5.65 -6.79 -6.64
C ARG A 1 -6.69 -6.12 -7.55
N GLU A 2 -7.61 -6.86 -8.19
CA GLU A 2 -8.67 -6.27 -9.06
C GLU A 2 -9.86 -5.66 -8.28
N LYS A 3 -10.13 -6.12 -7.06
CA LYS A 3 -11.18 -5.61 -6.17
C LYS A 3 -10.63 -5.49 -4.75
N VAL A 4 -11.11 -4.50 -4.01
CA VAL A 4 -10.82 -4.32 -2.58
C VAL A 4 -12.12 -4.41 -1.80
N PRO A 5 -12.22 -5.24 -0.76
CA PRO A 5 -13.35 -5.22 0.15
C PRO A 5 -13.51 -3.83 0.76
N ALA A 6 -14.72 -3.30 0.74
CA ALA A 6 -15.09 -2.05 1.37
C ALA A 6 -16.25 -2.29 2.34
N TYR A 7 -16.34 -1.44 3.37
CA TYR A 7 -17.43 -1.46 4.33
C TYR A 7 -18.12 -0.10 4.36
N ALA A 8 -19.40 -0.08 4.75
CA ALA A 8 -20.14 1.16 4.89
C ALA A 8 -19.80 1.82 6.22
N SER A 9 -19.42 3.08 6.21
CA SER A 9 -19.26 3.89 7.42
C SER A 9 -20.45 4.82 7.56
N LEU A 10 -21.34 4.52 8.50
CA LEU A 10 -22.54 5.31 8.74
C LEU A 10 -22.24 6.45 9.69
N VAL A 11 -22.78 7.65 9.44
CA VAL A 11 -22.70 8.76 10.40
C VAL A 11 -23.53 8.47 11.66
N ARG A 12 -23.34 9.29 12.69
CA ARG A 12 -24.23 9.27 13.86
C ARG A 12 -25.59 9.85 13.48
N TYR A 13 -26.66 9.14 13.82
CA TYR A 13 -28.06 9.51 13.55
C TYR A 13 -28.74 9.95 14.85
N GLY A 14 -29.58 10.98 14.75
CA GLY A 14 -30.27 11.56 15.90
C GLY A 14 -31.46 10.74 16.41
N ASN A 15 -32.02 9.87 15.57
CA ASN A 15 -33.13 9.01 15.93
C ASN A 15 -32.96 7.58 15.40
N ARG A 16 -33.75 6.67 15.99
CA ARG A 16 -33.67 5.22 15.74
C ARG A 16 -34.20 4.82 14.37
N ASP A 17 -35.15 5.56 13.81
CA ASP A 17 -35.75 5.20 12.52
C ASP A 17 -34.82 5.54 11.37
N GLU A 18 -34.12 6.67 11.44
CA GLU A 18 -33.01 7.00 10.53
C GLU A 18 -31.87 5.98 10.61
N LEU A 19 -31.48 5.58 11.82
CA LEU A 19 -30.47 4.52 12.01
C LEU A 19 -30.89 3.22 11.31
N LYS A 20 -32.12 2.75 11.54
CA LYS A 20 -32.65 1.55 10.88
C LYS A 20 -32.65 1.71 9.36
N ALA A 21 -33.12 2.85 8.85
CA ALA A 21 -33.17 3.11 7.42
C ALA A 21 -31.78 3.09 6.78
N ALA A 22 -30.78 3.66 7.44
CA ALA A 22 -29.39 3.69 7.00
C ALA A 22 -28.74 2.29 7.00
N ILE A 23 -28.95 1.50 8.05
CA ILE A 23 -28.48 0.10 8.12
C ILE A 23 -29.09 -0.73 6.99
N LEU A 24 -30.41 -0.61 6.77
CA LEU A 24 -31.09 -1.29 5.68
C LEU A 24 -30.59 -0.85 4.31
N HIS A 25 -30.28 0.44 4.14
CA HIS A 25 -29.71 0.97 2.91
C HIS A 25 -28.33 0.35 2.63
N ALA A 26 -27.41 0.37 3.60
CA ALA A 26 -26.08 -0.23 3.47
C ALA A 26 -26.16 -1.74 3.15
N ARG A 27 -27.08 -2.46 3.82
CA ARG A 27 -27.33 -3.87 3.54
C ARG A 27 -27.82 -4.10 2.10
N ARG A 28 -28.77 -3.31 1.62
CA ARG A 28 -29.26 -3.39 0.22
C ARG A 28 -28.18 -3.05 -0.81
N ALA A 29 -27.26 -2.16 -0.46
CA ALA A 29 -26.09 -1.84 -1.29
C ALA A 29 -25.03 -2.96 -1.31
N GLY A 30 -25.22 -4.03 -0.54
CA GLY A 30 -24.36 -5.22 -0.54
C GLY A 30 -23.19 -5.16 0.45
N SER A 31 -23.16 -4.17 1.35
CA SER A 31 -22.12 -4.08 2.39
C SER A 31 -22.13 -5.33 3.27
N LYS A 32 -20.94 -5.92 3.45
CA LYS A 32 -20.74 -7.10 4.32
C LYS A 32 -20.32 -6.74 5.74
N MET A 33 -19.97 -5.48 5.95
CA MET A 33 -19.58 -4.90 7.22
C MET A 33 -20.06 -3.45 7.25
N ILE A 34 -20.48 -3.00 8.43
CA ILE A 34 -21.00 -1.66 8.65
C ILE A 34 -20.40 -1.09 9.94
N LYS A 35 -19.84 0.11 9.85
CA LYS A 35 -19.33 0.89 10.98
C LYS A 35 -20.40 1.86 11.49
N LEU A 36 -20.65 1.87 12.80
CA LEU A 36 -21.54 2.80 13.49
C LEU A 36 -20.76 3.81 14.33
N HIS A 37 -21.37 4.95 14.62
CA HIS A 37 -20.87 5.97 15.56
C HIS A 37 -21.81 6.14 16.78
N GLN A 38 -22.56 5.07 17.08
CA GLN A 38 -23.56 5.02 18.12
C GLN A 38 -22.93 4.34 19.33
N LEU A 39 -23.06 4.98 20.48
CA LEU A 39 -22.27 4.70 21.67
C LEU A 39 -23.10 4.04 22.80
N ASP A 40 -24.21 3.41 22.42
CA ASP A 40 -25.17 2.78 23.32
C ASP A 40 -25.60 1.39 22.80
N GLY A 41 -25.83 0.46 23.73
CA GLY A 41 -26.20 -0.92 23.42
C GLY A 41 -27.56 -1.06 22.74
N GLU A 42 -28.50 -0.12 22.95
CA GLU A 42 -29.81 -0.14 22.27
C GLU A 42 -29.64 0.02 20.76
N SER A 43 -28.76 0.91 20.31
CA SER A 43 -28.42 1.08 18.90
C SER A 43 -27.77 -0.18 18.31
N LEU A 44 -26.92 -0.87 19.07
CA LEU A 44 -26.29 -2.13 18.63
C LEU A 44 -27.28 -3.29 18.56
N LYS A 45 -28.23 -3.33 19.51
CA LYS A 45 -29.34 -4.28 19.47
C LYS A 45 -30.22 -4.06 18.23
N ILE A 46 -30.52 -2.79 17.92
CA ILE A 46 -31.23 -2.44 16.67
C ILE A 46 -30.42 -2.94 15.47
N PHE A 47 -29.11 -2.70 15.44
CA PHE A 47 -28.25 -3.18 14.37
C PHE A 47 -28.39 -4.68 14.16
N ARG A 48 -28.20 -5.49 15.22
CA ARG A 48 -28.31 -6.95 15.11
C ARG A 48 -29.71 -7.40 14.66
N SER A 49 -30.77 -6.75 15.13
CA SER A 49 -32.14 -7.07 14.69
C SER A 49 -32.40 -6.78 13.20
N VAL A 50 -31.72 -5.78 12.62
CA VAL A 50 -32.01 -5.26 11.27
C VAL A 50 -31.03 -5.82 10.22
N ALA A 51 -29.75 -5.80 10.55
CA ALA A 51 -28.67 -6.26 9.67
C ALA A 51 -28.54 -7.79 9.70
N GLY A 52 -28.85 -8.41 10.85
CA GLY A 52 -28.58 -9.82 11.13
C GLY A 52 -27.20 -10.05 11.76
N GLU A 53 -26.91 -11.31 12.08
CA GLU A 53 -25.64 -11.74 12.69
C GLU A 53 -24.50 -11.88 11.66
N GLU A 54 -24.83 -12.05 10.38
CA GLU A 54 -23.86 -12.28 9.30
C GLU A 54 -23.16 -11.00 8.80
N ILE A 55 -23.71 -9.83 9.10
CA ILE A 55 -23.11 -8.55 8.73
C ILE A 55 -22.13 -8.13 9.83
N GLY A 56 -20.88 -7.89 9.43
CA GLY A 56 -19.85 -7.39 10.32
C GLY A 56 -20.25 -6.05 10.95
N LEU A 57 -19.94 -5.88 12.23
CA LEU A 57 -20.28 -4.69 13.01
C LEU A 57 -19.03 -4.11 13.63
N THR A 58 -18.81 -2.83 13.39
CA THR A 58 -17.74 -2.08 14.05
C THR A 58 -18.30 -0.81 14.64
N VAL A 59 -17.68 -0.31 15.70
CA VAL A 59 -18.08 0.93 16.36
C VAL A 59 -16.89 1.85 16.45
N ASP A 60 -17.04 3.06 15.94
CA ASP A 60 -16.09 4.14 16.05
C ASP A 60 -16.51 5.11 17.16
N VAL A 61 -15.60 5.34 18.09
CA VAL A 61 -15.79 6.17 19.28
C VAL A 61 -15.15 7.55 19.10
N ASN A 62 -14.24 7.72 18.14
CA ASN A 62 -13.47 8.94 17.89
C ASN A 62 -12.82 9.50 19.17
N CYS A 63 -12.15 8.63 19.93
CA CYS A 63 -11.44 8.94 21.17
C CYS A 63 -12.31 9.54 22.29
N ALA A 64 -13.64 9.33 22.30
CA ALA A 64 -14.51 10.03 23.23
C ALA A 64 -14.47 9.57 24.70
N TRP A 65 -13.81 8.47 25.05
CA TRP A 65 -13.86 7.89 26.40
C TRP A 65 -12.53 7.92 27.14
N THR A 66 -12.60 7.82 28.47
CA THR A 66 -11.48 7.36 29.29
C THR A 66 -11.33 5.84 29.20
N ALA A 67 -10.15 5.29 29.54
CA ALA A 67 -9.94 3.84 29.55
C ALA A 67 -10.92 3.07 30.45
N LYS A 68 -11.37 3.68 31.57
CA LYS A 68 -12.36 3.09 32.47
C LYS A 68 -13.74 3.01 31.83
N GLU A 69 -14.18 4.09 31.18
CA GLU A 69 -15.46 4.14 30.48
C GLU A 69 -15.45 3.19 29.28
N ALA A 70 -14.36 3.15 28.51
CA ALA A 70 -14.20 2.24 27.40
C ALA A 70 -14.32 0.77 27.82
N LEU A 71 -13.75 0.38 28.97
CA LEU A 71 -13.90 -0.99 29.48
C LEU A 71 -15.35 -1.30 29.90
N ALA A 72 -16.04 -0.35 30.53
CA ALA A 72 -17.45 -0.52 30.88
C ALA A 72 -18.33 -0.66 29.62
N LYS A 73 -18.09 0.17 28.60
CA LYS A 73 -18.78 0.14 27.32
C LYS A 73 -18.47 -1.12 26.51
N ALA A 74 -17.24 -1.56 26.48
CA ALA A 74 -16.87 -2.80 25.83
C ALA A 74 -17.60 -4.02 26.45
N ARG A 75 -17.78 -4.06 27.78
CA ARG A 75 -18.61 -5.08 28.43
C ARG A 75 -20.09 -4.99 28.06
N GLU A 76 -20.63 -3.78 27.99
CA GLU A 76 -22.00 -3.52 27.49
C GLU A 76 -22.15 -4.02 26.04
N PHE A 77 -21.10 -3.88 25.22
CA PHE A 77 -21.14 -4.19 23.79
C PHE A 77 -20.81 -5.66 23.46
N ALA A 78 -20.21 -6.40 24.39
CA ALA A 78 -19.78 -7.79 24.19
C ALA A 78 -20.86 -8.72 23.58
N PRO A 79 -22.15 -8.66 23.98
CA PRO A 79 -23.19 -9.51 23.39
C PRO A 79 -23.40 -9.28 21.89
N TYR A 80 -23.02 -8.12 21.35
CA TYR A 80 -23.23 -7.77 19.95
C TYR A 80 -22.08 -8.15 19.04
N ARG A 81 -21.00 -8.76 19.56
CA ARG A 81 -19.91 -9.37 18.77
C ARG A 81 -19.33 -8.40 17.73
N LEU A 82 -18.74 -7.31 18.19
CA LEU A 82 -18.06 -6.35 17.31
C LEU A 82 -16.84 -7.01 16.67
N ASP A 83 -16.61 -6.76 15.39
CA ASP A 83 -15.36 -7.15 14.72
C ASP A 83 -14.19 -6.31 15.22
N TRP A 84 -14.45 -5.02 15.52
CA TRP A 84 -13.54 -4.19 16.32
C TRP A 84 -14.26 -3.00 16.98
N LEU A 85 -13.60 -2.47 18.01
CA LEU A 85 -13.88 -1.17 18.63
C LEU A 85 -12.78 -0.17 18.24
N GLU A 86 -13.16 0.89 17.55
CA GLU A 86 -12.28 1.87 16.92
C GLU A 86 -12.10 3.12 17.78
N GLU A 87 -10.85 3.53 17.94
CA GLU A 87 -10.41 4.70 18.72
C GLU A 87 -11.15 4.88 20.06
N PRO A 88 -11.12 3.89 20.97
CA PRO A 88 -11.98 3.93 22.15
C PRO A 88 -11.63 5.02 23.15
N ILE A 89 -10.37 5.48 23.22
CA ILE A 89 -9.89 6.32 24.33
C ILE A 89 -9.18 7.60 23.88
N PHE A 90 -9.23 8.64 24.73
CA PHE A 90 -8.34 9.79 24.66
C PHE A 90 -7.35 9.80 25.85
N PRO A 91 -6.06 10.12 25.61
CA PRO A 91 -5.44 10.37 24.31
C PRO A 91 -5.23 9.07 23.50
N PRO A 92 -5.31 9.12 22.15
CA PRO A 92 -5.13 7.92 21.31
C PRO A 92 -3.72 7.32 21.40
N GLU A 93 -2.73 8.08 21.86
CA GLU A 93 -1.34 7.64 22.04
C GLU A 93 -1.10 6.83 23.32
N ASP A 94 -2.11 6.68 24.20
CA ASP A 94 -1.98 5.81 25.38
C ASP A 94 -2.11 4.32 25.00
N PHE A 95 -1.11 3.85 24.26
CA PHE A 95 -0.99 2.49 23.75
C PHE A 95 -0.99 1.44 24.88
N ARG A 96 -0.48 1.80 26.07
CA ARG A 96 -0.49 0.93 27.26
C ARG A 96 -1.92 0.69 27.75
N SER A 97 -2.74 1.73 27.80
CA SER A 97 -4.15 1.59 28.17
C SER A 97 -4.95 0.86 27.10
N LEU A 98 -4.67 1.10 25.81
CA LEU A 98 -5.28 0.33 24.71
C LEU A 98 -4.97 -1.16 24.80
N HIS A 99 -3.69 -1.55 24.98
CA HIS A 99 -3.31 -2.95 25.16
C HIS A 99 -4.08 -3.62 26.32
N ARG A 100 -4.13 -2.96 27.48
CA ARG A 100 -4.88 -3.45 28.64
C ARG A 100 -6.37 -3.55 28.37
N LEU A 101 -6.96 -2.58 27.67
CA LEU A 101 -8.36 -2.57 27.30
C LEU A 101 -8.68 -3.75 26.37
N GLY A 102 -7.87 -4.00 25.35
CA GLY A 102 -8.05 -5.14 24.45
C GLY A 102 -8.01 -6.47 25.22
N ALA A 103 -6.99 -6.65 26.07
CA ALA A 103 -6.84 -7.86 26.89
C ALA A 103 -8.01 -8.08 27.87
N LEU A 104 -8.54 -7.02 28.48
CA LEU A 104 -9.62 -7.11 29.48
C LEU A 104 -11.02 -7.21 28.86
N SER A 105 -11.24 -6.61 27.68
CA SER A 105 -12.53 -6.60 27.02
C SER A 105 -12.76 -7.83 26.13
N GLY A 106 -11.70 -8.38 25.55
CA GLY A 106 -11.79 -9.44 24.55
C GLY A 106 -12.35 -8.97 23.20
N ILE A 107 -12.59 -7.67 23.02
CA ILE A 107 -13.01 -7.08 21.74
C ILE A 107 -11.74 -6.62 21.00
N PRO A 108 -11.54 -6.99 19.72
CA PRO A 108 -10.43 -6.47 18.93
C PRO A 108 -10.47 -4.94 18.88
N LEU A 109 -9.33 -4.28 19.00
CA LEU A 109 -9.23 -2.83 18.91
C LEU A 109 -8.68 -2.39 17.55
N ALA A 110 -9.13 -1.22 17.09
CA ALA A 110 -8.58 -0.55 15.93
C ALA A 110 -8.20 0.91 16.24
N SER A 111 -7.07 1.37 15.70
CA SER A 111 -6.64 2.76 15.80
C SER A 111 -5.61 3.11 14.72
N GLY A 112 -5.28 4.38 14.59
CA GLY A 112 -4.23 4.86 13.68
C GLY A 112 -4.64 6.04 12.82
N GLU A 113 -5.90 6.45 12.84
CA GLU A 113 -6.32 7.59 12.03
C GLU A 113 -5.70 8.90 12.49
N ASN A 114 -5.36 9.04 13.77
CA ASN A 114 -4.68 10.21 14.33
C ASN A 114 -3.15 10.06 14.40
N ALA A 115 -2.60 8.92 13.96
CA ALA A 115 -1.16 8.72 13.88
C ALA A 115 -0.58 9.37 12.61
N CYS A 116 0.42 10.23 12.81
CA CYS A 116 0.97 11.13 11.81
C CYS A 116 2.28 10.65 11.18
N THR A 117 2.95 9.62 11.72
CA THR A 117 4.22 9.10 11.18
C THR A 117 4.36 7.60 11.40
N VAL A 118 5.29 6.95 10.67
CA VAL A 118 5.58 5.52 10.88
C VAL A 118 6.01 5.19 12.31
N PHE A 119 6.65 6.13 13.02
CA PHE A 119 7.12 5.93 14.39
C PHE A 119 5.97 5.74 15.39
N GLN A 120 4.84 6.44 15.20
CA GLN A 120 3.66 6.23 16.04
C GLN A 120 3.03 4.84 15.78
N PHE A 121 3.02 4.37 14.53
CA PHE A 121 2.60 3.01 14.22
C PHE A 121 3.55 1.97 14.81
N GLN A 122 4.87 2.22 14.78
CA GLN A 122 5.85 1.35 15.41
C GLN A 122 5.60 1.22 16.91
N ALA A 123 5.48 2.34 17.62
CA ALA A 123 5.18 2.33 19.06
C ALA A 123 3.83 1.65 19.37
N MET A 124 2.81 1.85 18.54
CA MET A 124 1.49 1.21 18.68
C MET A 124 1.57 -0.31 18.51
N LEU A 125 2.35 -0.79 17.54
CA LEU A 125 2.53 -2.21 17.25
C LEU A 125 3.43 -2.91 18.28
N GLU A 126 4.53 -2.26 18.71
CA GLU A 126 5.41 -2.76 19.77
C GLU A 126 4.68 -2.91 21.11
N ALA A 127 3.72 -2.03 21.39
CA ALA A 127 2.88 -2.12 22.58
C ALA A 127 1.74 -3.16 22.46
N GLU A 128 1.59 -3.81 21.30
CA GLU A 128 0.46 -4.68 20.98
C GLU A 128 -0.89 -4.00 21.31
N ALA A 129 -1.00 -2.71 20.99
CA ALA A 129 -2.12 -1.88 21.45
C ALA A 129 -3.42 -2.16 20.70
N VAL A 130 -3.33 -2.59 19.44
CA VAL A 130 -4.48 -2.80 18.55
C VAL A 130 -4.30 -4.03 17.68
N THR A 131 -5.41 -4.60 17.24
CA THR A 131 -5.46 -5.72 16.28
C THR A 131 -5.43 -5.20 14.84
N TYR A 132 -6.08 -4.07 14.60
CA TYR A 132 -6.17 -3.43 13.28
C TYR A 132 -5.55 -2.04 13.32
N ILE A 133 -4.68 -1.73 12.36
CA ILE A 133 -4.13 -0.39 12.20
C ILE A 133 -4.80 0.35 11.06
N GLN A 134 -5.04 1.64 11.25
CA GLN A 134 -5.88 2.45 10.37
C GLN A 134 -5.15 3.69 9.83
N PRO A 135 -4.00 3.54 9.14
CA PRO A 135 -3.27 4.69 8.60
C PRO A 135 -4.09 5.45 7.57
N SER A 136 -4.23 6.76 7.80
CA SER A 136 -4.78 7.70 6.83
C SER A 136 -3.67 8.27 5.97
N VAL A 137 -3.73 8.05 4.65
CA VAL A 137 -2.71 8.54 3.71
C VAL A 137 -2.56 10.07 3.74
N ILE A 138 -3.62 10.80 4.05
CA ILE A 138 -3.59 12.27 4.07
C ILE A 138 -3.13 12.84 5.42
N LYS A 139 -3.09 12.03 6.48
CA LYS A 139 -2.64 12.45 7.82
C LYS A 139 -1.23 11.95 8.16
N VAL A 140 -0.88 10.72 7.75
CA VAL A 140 0.38 10.06 8.09
C VAL A 140 1.61 10.61 7.36
N GLY A 141 1.50 11.71 6.60
CA GLY A 141 2.60 12.26 5.81
C GLY A 141 2.64 11.81 4.35
N GLY A 142 1.52 11.34 3.80
CA GLY A 142 1.38 11.05 2.37
C GLY A 142 1.70 9.60 1.98
N ILE A 143 1.74 9.36 0.67
CA ILE A 143 1.94 8.02 0.07
C ILE A 143 3.24 7.36 0.54
N THR A 144 4.34 8.11 0.57
CA THR A 144 5.65 7.57 0.94
C THR A 144 5.66 7.07 2.37
N GLU A 145 5.15 7.86 3.30
CA GLU A 145 5.13 7.50 4.72
C GLU A 145 4.12 6.37 4.99
N TRP A 146 2.97 6.40 4.32
CA TRP A 146 2.00 5.31 4.37
C TRP A 146 2.61 3.97 3.93
N ARG A 147 3.44 3.94 2.88
CA ARG A 147 4.13 2.70 2.45
C ARG A 147 5.12 2.17 3.49
N LYS A 148 5.75 3.05 4.29
CA LYS A 148 6.58 2.62 5.41
C LYS A 148 5.73 1.95 6.49
N VAL A 149 4.58 2.54 6.83
CA VAL A 149 3.60 1.92 7.74
C VAL A 149 3.15 0.56 7.22
N ALA A 150 2.90 0.44 5.91
CA ALA A 150 2.47 -0.83 5.34
C ALA A 150 3.55 -1.92 5.43
N THR A 151 4.81 -1.54 5.18
CA THR A 151 5.96 -2.46 5.33
C THR A 151 6.13 -2.88 6.80
N LEU A 152 5.99 -1.93 7.72
CA LEU A 152 6.04 -2.18 9.16
C LEU A 152 4.91 -3.13 9.60
N ALA A 153 3.69 -2.94 9.11
CA ALA A 153 2.57 -3.81 9.42
C ALA A 153 2.83 -5.27 9.02
N GLU A 154 3.47 -5.49 7.86
CA GLU A 154 3.86 -6.84 7.43
C GLU A 154 4.84 -7.51 8.41
N LEU A 155 5.78 -6.75 8.98
CA LEU A 155 6.75 -7.28 9.96
C LEU A 155 6.08 -7.70 11.28
N TYR A 156 5.05 -6.98 11.70
CA TYR A 156 4.32 -7.25 12.95
C TYR A 156 3.08 -8.14 12.73
N ASN A 157 2.87 -8.65 11.51
CA ASN A 157 1.67 -9.40 11.13
C ASN A 157 0.36 -8.65 11.45
N ALA A 158 0.38 -7.32 11.34
CA ALA A 158 -0.76 -6.46 11.63
C ALA A 158 -1.65 -6.27 10.39
N VAL A 159 -2.96 -6.22 10.62
CA VAL A 159 -3.92 -6.01 9.54
C VAL A 159 -4.12 -4.51 9.32
N ILE A 160 -3.91 -4.06 8.09
CA ILE A 160 -4.17 -2.66 7.69
C ILE A 160 -5.62 -2.54 7.19
N THR A 161 -6.35 -1.63 7.80
CA THR A 161 -7.68 -1.18 7.36
C THR A 161 -7.62 0.34 7.18
N PRO A 162 -7.25 0.85 5.99
CA PRO A 162 -6.88 2.25 5.84
C PRO A 162 -8.02 3.20 6.24
N HIS A 163 -7.74 4.22 7.05
CA HIS A 163 -8.72 5.24 7.37
C HIS A 163 -8.93 6.16 6.16
N SER A 164 -10.10 6.09 5.54
CA SER A 164 -10.43 6.89 4.36
C SER A 164 -11.94 7.24 4.28
N PRO A 165 -12.47 8.05 5.21
CA PRO A 165 -13.82 8.61 5.11
C PRO A 165 -13.91 9.72 4.03
N TYR A 166 -12.82 9.97 3.32
CA TYR A 166 -12.67 11.08 2.40
C TYR A 166 -13.28 10.79 1.03
N PHE A 167 -13.48 11.87 0.27
CA PHE A 167 -13.79 11.84 -1.16
C PHE A 167 -12.62 12.44 -1.94
N GLY A 168 -12.52 12.14 -3.24
CA GLY A 168 -11.52 12.74 -4.13
C GLY A 168 -10.10 12.16 -3.96
N PRO A 169 -9.03 12.98 -4.05
CA PRO A 169 -7.65 12.48 -4.15
C PRO A 169 -7.21 11.56 -3.01
N GLY A 170 -7.65 11.83 -1.77
CA GLY A 170 -7.34 10.98 -0.62
C GLY A 170 -7.93 9.56 -0.74
N LEU A 171 -9.15 9.45 -1.27
CA LEU A 171 -9.79 8.15 -1.54
C LEU A 171 -9.08 7.40 -2.67
N VAL A 172 -8.77 8.10 -3.77
CA VAL A 172 -8.06 7.50 -4.91
C VAL A 172 -6.68 6.97 -4.49
N ALA A 173 -5.92 7.76 -3.73
CA ALA A 173 -4.63 7.32 -3.18
C ALA A 173 -4.79 6.08 -2.28
N THR A 174 -5.77 6.07 -1.38
CA THR A 174 -6.05 4.91 -0.52
C THR A 174 -6.38 3.66 -1.35
N ILE A 175 -7.20 3.77 -2.39
CA ILE A 175 -7.55 2.63 -3.26
C ILE A 175 -6.30 2.09 -3.96
N HIS A 176 -5.46 2.96 -4.54
CA HIS A 176 -4.20 2.55 -5.16
C HIS A 176 -3.27 1.86 -4.16
N LEU A 177 -3.16 2.38 -2.95
CA LEU A 177 -2.32 1.80 -1.90
C LEU A 177 -2.86 0.46 -1.37
N ALA A 178 -4.17 0.34 -1.20
CA ALA A 178 -4.82 -0.90 -0.77
C ALA A 178 -4.81 -1.98 -1.86
N THR A 179 -4.65 -1.60 -3.12
CA THR A 179 -4.61 -2.53 -4.26
C THR A 179 -3.21 -2.95 -4.66
N SER A 180 -2.18 -2.12 -4.46
CA SER A 180 -0.86 -2.29 -5.09
C SER A 180 0.18 -2.99 -4.19
N ARG A 181 0.54 -4.23 -4.53
CA ARG A 181 1.60 -5.03 -3.93
C ARG A 181 2.44 -5.69 -5.03
N VAL A 182 3.76 -5.59 -4.94
CA VAL A 182 4.70 -6.29 -5.81
C VAL A 182 5.70 -7.05 -4.93
N SER A 183 5.56 -8.36 -4.88
CA SER A 183 6.48 -9.27 -4.22
C SER A 183 7.68 -9.57 -5.12
N GLY A 184 8.84 -9.84 -4.50
CA GLY A 184 10.05 -10.28 -5.20
C GLY A 184 9.87 -11.64 -5.90
N CYS A 185 10.77 -11.93 -6.84
CA CYS A 185 10.81 -13.21 -7.55
C CYS A 185 11.14 -14.37 -6.58
N THR A 186 10.39 -15.47 -6.63
CA THR A 186 10.63 -16.68 -5.81
C THR A 186 11.47 -17.74 -6.52
N ALA A 187 11.96 -17.46 -7.74
CA ALA A 187 12.74 -18.39 -8.56
C ALA A 187 12.09 -19.76 -8.84
N CYS A 188 10.76 -19.87 -8.74
CA CYS A 188 10.03 -21.14 -8.93
C CYS A 188 9.97 -21.63 -10.40
N ALA A 189 10.42 -20.83 -11.36
CA ALA A 189 10.41 -21.09 -12.81
C ALA A 189 9.03 -21.40 -13.43
N ALA A 190 7.92 -21.23 -12.71
CA ALA A 190 6.58 -21.48 -13.24
C ALA A 190 6.24 -20.61 -14.46
N CYS A 191 6.80 -19.40 -14.55
CA CYS A 191 6.69 -18.50 -15.71
C CYS A 191 7.23 -19.11 -17.01
N GLN A 192 8.06 -20.15 -16.93
CA GLN A 192 8.63 -20.82 -18.10
C GLN A 192 7.68 -21.85 -18.72
N LYS A 193 6.57 -22.20 -18.05
CA LYS A 193 5.57 -23.15 -18.56
C LYS A 193 4.73 -22.59 -19.72
N VAL A 194 4.72 -21.27 -19.89
CA VAL A 194 4.04 -20.56 -20.98
C VAL A 194 5.06 -19.89 -21.88
N ALA A 195 4.77 -19.80 -23.18
CA ALA A 195 5.73 -19.40 -24.20
C ALA A 195 5.61 -17.92 -24.62
N ASP A 196 4.44 -17.34 -24.53
CA ASP A 196 4.05 -16.09 -25.21
C ASP A 196 3.62 -14.97 -24.25
N THR A 197 3.45 -15.27 -22.96
CA THR A 197 3.08 -14.31 -21.92
C THR A 197 4.02 -14.41 -20.73
N PRO A 198 4.16 -13.38 -19.89
CA PRO A 198 5.08 -13.44 -18.74
C PRO A 198 4.80 -14.62 -17.79
N GLY A 199 3.53 -14.92 -17.49
CA GLY A 199 3.15 -16.18 -16.85
C GLY A 199 3.62 -16.39 -15.42
N CYS A 200 4.03 -15.32 -14.71
CA CYS A 200 4.40 -15.45 -13.30
C CYS A 200 3.17 -15.84 -12.46
N PRO A 201 3.24 -16.86 -11.59
CA PRO A 201 2.08 -17.33 -10.82
C PRO A 201 1.78 -16.50 -9.58
N LEU A 202 2.65 -15.55 -9.20
CA LEU A 202 2.46 -14.78 -7.97
C LEU A 202 1.24 -13.84 -8.13
N PRO A 203 0.26 -13.89 -7.21
CA PRO A 203 -1.02 -13.21 -7.34
C PRO A 203 -0.93 -11.76 -6.83
N ASP A 204 -0.18 -10.92 -7.54
CA ASP A 204 0.09 -9.54 -7.16
C ASP A 204 0.12 -8.58 -8.37
N ASP A 205 0.40 -7.30 -8.17
CA ASP A 205 0.19 -6.26 -9.19
C ASP A 205 1.25 -6.23 -10.28
N MET A 206 2.24 -7.13 -10.21
CA MET A 206 3.12 -7.37 -11.35
C MET A 206 2.37 -7.85 -12.58
N GLN A 207 1.20 -8.49 -12.44
CA GLN A 207 0.40 -8.91 -13.59
C GLN A 207 -0.04 -7.70 -14.43
N THR A 208 -0.45 -6.62 -13.77
CA THR A 208 -0.79 -5.35 -14.43
C THR A 208 0.46 -4.70 -15.03
N ILE A 209 1.57 -4.67 -14.27
CA ILE A 209 2.84 -4.09 -14.74
C ILE A 209 3.37 -4.82 -15.97
N TYR A 210 3.25 -6.15 -16.03
CA TYR A 210 3.61 -6.94 -17.20
C TYR A 210 2.84 -6.51 -18.44
N GLY A 211 1.52 -6.35 -18.34
CA GLY A 211 0.69 -5.84 -19.43
C GLY A 211 1.12 -4.44 -19.86
N SER A 212 1.33 -3.54 -18.90
CA SER A 212 1.78 -2.17 -19.18
C SER A 212 3.14 -2.13 -19.88
N VAL A 213 4.10 -2.96 -19.47
CA VAL A 213 5.44 -3.04 -20.10
C VAL A 213 5.36 -3.54 -21.54
N LEU A 214 4.52 -4.54 -21.82
CA LEU A 214 4.35 -5.06 -23.18
C LEU A 214 3.71 -4.01 -24.10
N LEU A 215 2.69 -3.30 -23.60
CA LEU A 215 1.94 -2.29 -24.35
C LEU A 215 2.68 -0.96 -24.51
N ALA A 216 3.51 -0.55 -23.56
CA ALA A 216 4.18 0.74 -23.58
C ALA A 216 5.17 0.85 -24.75
N GLU A 217 5.25 2.01 -25.40
CA GLU A 217 6.24 2.26 -26.46
C GLU A 217 7.67 2.29 -25.92
N ALA A 218 7.84 2.81 -24.70
CA ALA A 218 9.08 2.82 -23.96
C ALA A 218 8.84 2.59 -22.46
N VAL A 219 9.85 2.04 -21.78
CA VAL A 219 9.84 1.81 -20.32
C VAL A 219 10.96 2.61 -19.67
N ILE A 220 10.63 3.43 -18.68
CA ILE A 220 11.62 4.14 -17.88
C ILE A 220 11.74 3.45 -16.52
N LEU A 221 12.94 2.99 -16.19
CA LEU A 221 13.28 2.49 -14.86
C LEU A 221 13.84 3.66 -14.05
N ALA A 222 13.11 4.12 -13.05
CA ALA A 222 13.53 5.26 -12.22
C ALA A 222 13.82 4.82 -10.79
N THR A 223 14.99 5.15 -10.25
CA THR A 223 15.39 4.74 -8.89
C THR A 223 16.45 5.65 -8.28
N PRO A 224 16.42 5.92 -6.97
CA PRO A 224 17.61 6.41 -6.30
C PRO A 224 18.68 5.31 -6.22
N VAL A 225 19.95 5.70 -6.22
CA VAL A 225 21.03 4.78 -5.86
C VAL A 225 20.90 4.39 -4.39
N TYR A 226 20.96 3.09 -4.11
CA TYR A 226 21.11 2.55 -2.77
C TYR A 226 22.17 1.45 -2.79
N CYS A 227 23.21 1.58 -1.96
CA CYS A 227 24.38 0.67 -1.96
C CYS A 227 24.93 0.44 -3.38
N TRP A 228 25.18 1.53 -4.12
CA TRP A 228 25.66 1.51 -5.51
C TRP A 228 24.73 0.82 -6.54
N GLY A 229 23.54 0.37 -6.15
CA GLY A 229 22.58 -0.34 -7.01
C GLY A 229 21.20 0.30 -7.05
N MET A 230 20.23 -0.42 -7.65
CA MET A 230 18.82 -0.05 -7.63
C MET A 230 18.24 -0.20 -6.22
N ALA A 231 17.40 0.74 -5.79
CA ALA A 231 16.67 0.58 -4.54
C ALA A 231 15.73 -0.63 -4.58
N SER A 232 15.48 -1.24 -3.41
CA SER A 232 14.71 -2.49 -3.29
C SER A 232 13.31 -2.42 -3.91
N GLN A 233 12.71 -1.22 -3.91
CA GLN A 233 11.39 -0.96 -4.50
C GLN A 233 11.37 -1.16 -6.02
N LEU A 234 12.44 -0.77 -6.73
CA LEU A 234 12.57 -1.04 -8.17
C LEU A 234 13.11 -2.45 -8.43
N LYS A 235 13.96 -2.96 -7.53
CA LYS A 235 14.55 -4.28 -7.68
C LYS A 235 13.50 -5.41 -7.66
N ALA A 236 12.47 -5.31 -6.82
CA ALA A 236 11.39 -6.29 -6.75
C ALA A 236 10.65 -6.54 -8.10
N PRO A 237 10.17 -5.50 -8.82
CA PRO A 237 9.63 -5.69 -10.16
C PRO A 237 10.68 -6.08 -11.21
N VAL A 238 11.90 -5.53 -11.14
CA VAL A 238 12.98 -5.83 -12.10
C VAL A 238 13.42 -7.30 -12.05
N ASP A 239 13.54 -7.90 -10.86
CA ASP A 239 13.89 -9.32 -10.71
C ASP A 239 12.84 -10.25 -11.33
N ARG A 240 11.62 -9.73 -11.49
CA ARG A 240 10.51 -10.43 -12.10
C ARG A 240 10.43 -10.22 -13.61
N PHE A 241 11.31 -9.41 -14.21
CA PHE A 241 11.49 -9.36 -15.66
C PHE A 241 12.07 -10.65 -16.23
N PHE A 242 12.62 -11.53 -15.38
CA PHE A 242 12.94 -12.91 -15.76
C PHE A 242 11.76 -13.62 -16.44
N ALA A 243 10.52 -13.28 -16.07
CA ALA A 243 9.31 -13.82 -16.70
C ALA A 243 9.16 -13.45 -18.18
N PHE A 244 9.78 -12.36 -18.65
CA PHE A 244 9.83 -12.00 -20.07
C PHE A 244 10.81 -12.85 -20.87
N CYS A 245 11.77 -13.51 -20.22
CA CYS A 245 12.76 -14.39 -20.85
C CYS A 245 12.24 -15.84 -20.85
N LYS A 246 12.08 -16.44 -22.03
CA LYS A 246 11.48 -17.77 -22.20
C LYS A 246 12.51 -18.80 -22.66
N PHE A 247 12.91 -19.67 -21.74
CA PHE A 247 14.01 -20.63 -21.93
C PHE A 247 13.55 -22.02 -22.39
N ASN A 248 12.44 -22.52 -21.84
CA ASN A 248 12.04 -23.92 -22.00
C ASN A 248 11.43 -24.27 -23.38
N HIS A 249 11.35 -23.31 -24.30
CA HIS A 249 10.67 -23.47 -25.59
C HIS A 249 11.62 -23.58 -26.77
N LEU A 250 12.93 -23.39 -26.57
CA LEU A 250 13.95 -23.50 -27.61
C LEU A 250 14.93 -24.64 -27.26
N LYS A 251 15.15 -25.56 -28.21
CA LYS A 251 15.94 -26.79 -28.01
C LYS A 251 17.46 -26.58 -28.11
N ASP A 252 17.91 -25.35 -28.37
CA ASP A 252 19.30 -25.01 -28.71
C ASP A 252 19.97 -24.05 -27.71
N GLY A 253 19.37 -23.87 -26.53
CA GLY A 253 19.91 -23.00 -25.48
C GLY A 253 19.67 -21.51 -25.70
N ARG A 254 18.97 -21.12 -26.77
CA ARG A 254 18.48 -19.75 -26.94
C ARG A 254 17.25 -19.52 -26.08
N PHE A 255 16.92 -18.25 -25.83
CA PHE A 255 15.65 -17.87 -25.20
C PHE A 255 14.94 -16.79 -26.02
N ILE A 256 13.62 -16.71 -25.87
CA ILE A 256 12.78 -15.66 -26.45
C ILE A 256 12.64 -14.54 -25.41
N SER A 257 12.90 -13.30 -25.79
CA SER A 257 12.58 -12.14 -24.96
C SER A 257 11.27 -11.52 -25.43
N LEU A 258 10.24 -11.54 -24.57
CA LEU A 258 8.95 -10.89 -24.86
C LEU A 258 9.06 -9.35 -24.91
N VAL A 259 10.20 -8.80 -24.51
CA VAL A 259 10.51 -7.36 -24.53
C VAL A 259 11.66 -7.06 -25.49
N GLU A 260 11.94 -7.94 -26.45
CA GLU A 260 12.94 -7.71 -27.48
C GLU A 260 12.65 -6.39 -28.23
N ARG A 261 13.69 -5.56 -28.38
CA ARG A 261 13.64 -4.20 -28.95
C ARG A 261 12.71 -3.22 -28.23
N LYS A 262 12.17 -3.56 -27.05
CA LYS A 262 11.41 -2.61 -26.24
C LYS A 262 12.35 -1.48 -25.85
N ARG A 263 11.97 -0.23 -26.18
CA ARG A 263 12.72 0.95 -25.79
C ARG A 263 12.75 1.03 -24.26
N VAL A 264 13.94 1.20 -23.70
CA VAL A 264 14.13 1.27 -22.25
C VAL A 264 15.16 2.31 -21.89
N ALA A 265 14.94 3.01 -20.79
CA ALA A 265 15.84 4.02 -20.27
C ALA A 265 15.95 3.92 -18.76
N LEU A 266 17.08 4.40 -18.22
CA LEU A 266 17.34 4.46 -16.79
C LEU A 266 17.37 5.93 -16.33
N VAL A 267 16.67 6.24 -15.23
CA VAL A 267 16.74 7.55 -14.55
C VAL A 267 17.16 7.32 -13.11
N VAL A 268 18.29 7.88 -12.72
CA VAL A 268 18.91 7.64 -11.42
C VAL A 268 19.20 8.95 -10.70
N THR A 269 18.88 9.00 -9.41
CA THR A 269 19.33 10.06 -8.50
C THR A 269 20.40 9.52 -7.56
N ALA A 270 21.45 10.29 -7.31
CA ALA A 270 22.54 9.85 -6.45
C ALA A 270 23.17 11.01 -5.64
N GLY A 271 23.69 10.70 -4.45
CA GLY A 271 24.13 11.70 -3.47
C GLY A 271 25.63 11.95 -3.39
N GLY A 272 26.46 11.30 -4.21
CA GLY A 272 27.92 11.27 -4.04
C GLY A 272 28.68 12.51 -4.55
N GLY A 273 29.79 12.86 -3.88
CA GLY A 273 30.71 13.95 -4.20
C GLY A 273 31.49 13.75 -5.53
N PRO A 274 32.82 13.54 -5.55
CA PRO A 274 33.58 13.41 -6.81
C PRO A 274 33.22 12.16 -7.65
N TYR A 275 32.39 11.26 -7.12
CA TYR A 275 31.83 10.09 -7.79
C TYR A 275 30.32 10.12 -7.59
N ASP A 276 29.54 9.94 -8.66
CA ASP A 276 28.08 9.94 -8.57
C ASP A 276 27.55 8.71 -7.82
N GLY A 277 28.32 7.61 -7.76
CA GLY A 277 27.96 6.37 -7.06
C GLY A 277 26.92 5.54 -7.80
N ALA A 278 26.56 5.93 -9.03
CA ALA A 278 25.56 5.27 -9.86
C ALA A 278 26.18 4.23 -10.82
N GLU A 279 27.50 4.09 -10.85
CA GLU A 279 28.22 3.34 -11.88
C GLU A 279 27.81 1.86 -11.90
N LEU A 280 27.67 1.23 -10.75
CA LEU A 280 27.23 -0.17 -10.65
C LEU A 280 25.73 -0.32 -10.97
N CYS A 281 24.90 0.67 -10.65
CA CYS A 281 23.49 0.69 -11.03
C CYS A 281 23.32 0.76 -12.55
N VAL A 282 24.06 1.67 -13.20
CA VAL A 282 24.12 1.81 -14.66
C VAL A 282 24.68 0.55 -15.31
N ALA A 283 25.77 -0.02 -14.79
CA ALA A 283 26.36 -1.25 -15.32
C ALA A 283 25.38 -2.44 -15.20
N GLY A 284 24.71 -2.59 -14.07
CA GLY A 284 23.69 -3.61 -13.85
C GLY A 284 22.50 -3.45 -14.79
N PHE A 285 22.03 -2.22 -14.99
CA PHE A 285 20.98 -1.90 -15.96
C PHE A 285 21.38 -2.29 -17.38
N ARG A 286 22.58 -1.88 -17.84
CA ARG A 286 23.09 -2.22 -19.18
C ARG A 286 23.22 -3.73 -19.37
N ALA A 287 23.75 -4.44 -18.37
CA ALA A 287 23.86 -5.90 -18.43
C ALA A 287 22.47 -6.56 -18.57
N LEU A 288 21.50 -6.09 -17.79
CA LEU A 288 20.13 -6.57 -17.82
C LEU A 288 19.45 -6.31 -19.18
N THR A 289 19.51 -5.08 -19.69
CA THR A 289 18.83 -4.70 -20.94
C THR A 289 19.48 -5.36 -22.15
N ASN A 290 20.81 -5.49 -22.17
CA ASN A 290 21.54 -6.26 -23.17
C ASN A 290 21.13 -7.73 -23.15
N TYR A 291 21.08 -8.34 -21.96
CA TYR A 291 20.64 -9.72 -21.81
C TYR A 291 19.24 -9.92 -22.40
N MET A 292 18.29 -9.07 -22.01
CA MET A 292 16.90 -9.13 -22.48
C MET A 292 16.68 -8.60 -23.91
N ARG A 293 17.73 -8.21 -24.63
CA ARG A 293 17.69 -7.66 -26.00
C ARG A 293 16.77 -6.44 -26.14
N MET A 294 16.70 -5.60 -25.10
CA MET A 294 15.94 -4.36 -25.14
C MET A 294 16.72 -3.27 -25.89
N ASP A 295 16.01 -2.26 -26.41
CA ASP A 295 16.62 -1.10 -27.05
C ASP A 295 16.93 -0.04 -25.98
N ASN A 296 18.16 -0.03 -25.48
CA ASN A 296 18.59 0.93 -24.46
C ASN A 296 18.74 2.34 -25.07
N ARG A 297 17.82 3.24 -24.72
CA ARG A 297 17.77 4.64 -25.16
C ARG A 297 18.59 5.58 -24.28
N GLY A 298 19.33 5.04 -23.30
CA GLY A 298 20.30 5.78 -22.50
C GLY A 298 19.98 5.81 -21.01
N GLU A 299 20.92 6.40 -20.26
CA GLU A 299 20.86 6.52 -18.81
C GLU A 299 21.07 7.98 -18.38
N PHE A 300 20.15 8.48 -17.55
CA PHE A 300 20.24 9.80 -16.96
C PHE A 300 20.59 9.69 -15.48
N VAL A 301 21.76 10.22 -15.10
CA VAL A 301 22.20 10.29 -13.70
C VAL A 301 22.15 11.75 -13.24
N ALA A 302 21.32 11.99 -12.22
CA ALA A 302 21.25 13.24 -11.47
C ALA A 302 22.09 13.12 -10.20
N ALA A 303 23.24 13.77 -10.19
CA ALA A 303 24.17 13.81 -9.06
C ALA A 303 25.04 15.08 -9.10
N PRO A 304 25.45 15.62 -7.94
CA PRO A 304 24.99 15.26 -6.59
C PRO A 304 23.61 15.86 -6.30
N VAL A 305 22.66 15.04 -5.84
CA VAL A 305 21.33 15.53 -5.43
C VAL A 305 20.94 14.98 -4.07
N THR A 306 20.50 15.87 -3.18
CA THR A 306 20.18 15.53 -1.78
C THR A 306 18.70 15.68 -1.45
N ASN A 307 17.96 16.51 -2.19
CA ASN A 307 16.52 16.69 -2.04
C ASN A 307 15.88 17.24 -3.34
N ALA A 308 14.55 17.27 -3.37
CA ALA A 308 13.79 17.70 -4.54
C ALA A 308 13.90 19.21 -4.84
N GLU A 309 14.10 20.04 -3.82
CA GLU A 309 14.22 21.50 -3.98
C GLU A 309 15.52 21.85 -4.71
N ALA A 310 16.63 21.19 -4.35
CA ALA A 310 17.91 21.33 -5.03
C ALA A 310 17.82 20.95 -6.52
N ILE A 311 17.11 19.88 -6.85
CA ILE A 311 16.88 19.46 -8.25
C ILE A 311 16.09 20.52 -9.01
N ARG A 312 15.02 21.07 -8.41
CA ARG A 312 14.19 22.10 -9.07
C ARG A 312 14.93 23.42 -9.27
N ALA A 313 15.90 23.72 -8.42
CA ALA A 313 16.73 24.92 -8.53
C ALA A 313 17.87 24.76 -9.56
N ASP A 314 18.23 23.54 -9.95
CA ASP A 314 19.31 23.24 -10.88
C ASP A 314 18.83 23.27 -12.34
N ALA A 315 18.77 24.47 -12.92
CA ALA A 315 18.35 24.67 -14.31
C ALA A 315 19.20 23.88 -15.34
N PRO A 316 20.54 23.79 -15.22
CA PRO A 316 21.34 22.91 -16.08
C PRO A 316 20.94 21.43 -16.01
N LEU A 317 20.70 20.90 -14.81
CA LEU A 317 20.24 19.52 -14.63
C LEU A 317 18.87 19.30 -15.29
N LEU A 318 17.93 20.23 -15.09
CA LEU A 318 16.60 20.18 -15.71
C LEU A 318 16.68 20.23 -17.24
N ALA A 319 17.52 21.09 -17.81
CA ALA A 319 17.72 21.18 -19.26
C ALA A 319 18.29 19.88 -19.84
N ARG A 320 19.23 19.23 -19.12
CA ARG A 320 19.74 17.90 -19.50
C ARG A 320 18.65 16.82 -19.41
N ALA A 321 17.82 16.85 -18.37
CA ALA A 321 16.71 15.91 -18.21
C ALA A 321 15.68 16.07 -19.33
N GLU A 322 15.34 17.30 -19.72
CA GLU A 322 14.46 17.57 -20.86
C GLU A 322 15.06 17.10 -22.19
N ALA A 323 16.36 17.34 -22.41
CA ALA A 323 17.05 16.87 -23.62
C ALA A 323 17.03 15.34 -23.71
N PHE A 324 17.29 14.65 -22.59
CA PHE A 324 17.18 13.20 -22.49
C PHE A 324 15.76 12.69 -22.76
N ALA A 325 14.74 13.36 -22.20
CA ALA A 325 13.35 13.01 -22.45
C ALA A 325 12.95 13.17 -23.93
N ARG A 326 13.45 14.22 -24.60
CA ARG A 326 13.24 14.45 -26.03
C ARG A 326 13.86 13.34 -26.90
N ASP A 327 15.08 12.92 -26.58
CA ASP A 327 15.77 11.83 -27.31
C ASP A 327 15.08 10.47 -27.10
N LEU A 328 14.52 10.23 -25.92
CA LEU A 328 13.79 9.00 -25.61
C LEU A 328 12.54 8.81 -26.46
N VAL A 329 11.82 9.91 -26.77
CA VAL A 329 10.54 9.87 -27.50
C VAL A 329 10.69 10.03 -29.02
N SER A 330 11.82 10.55 -29.51
CA SER A 330 12.17 10.55 -30.93
C SER A 330 12.61 9.17 -31.40
#